data_AF-A0A259CVF8-F1
#
_entry.id   AF-A0A259CVF8-F1
#
_cell.length_a   1.000
_cell.length_b   1.000
_cell.length_c   1.000
_cell.angle_alpha   90.00
_cell.angle_beta   90.00
_cell.angle_gamma   90.00
#
_symmetry.space_group_name_H-M   'P 1'
#
loop_
_entity.id
_entity.type
_entity.pdbx_description
1 polymer ?
#
loop_
_entity_poly.entity_id
_entity_poly.type
_entity_poly.pdbx_seq_one_letter_code
_entity_poly.pdbx_strand_id
1 'polypeptide(L)'
;MKKLFASLLLLLSTHVISAEPQTGQQFDAVAQIIPTDAPAKIEVLEIFWYGCIHCYQMEKPLNAWVKKLPADVYFKRVPGLPNASWAPMAKAFYAMETLGVHEKLHPLLFEAIHKQKTLNPADEKAAIEWVIKASGLDRMKVEQAFKSFTINTNLNRAAQLFRASGATGVPSLIVDGRYITSSTMSGGNEEAIKTVDFIIDNVRKDKAAAAMKK
;
A
#
# COMPACT_ATOMS: atom_id res chain seq x y z
N MET A 1 29.41 43.04 -50.94
CA MET A 1 30.06 42.26 -49.86
C MET A 1 29.00 41.82 -48.86
N LYS A 2 28.82 40.50 -48.72
CA LYS A 2 27.82 39.81 -47.91
C LYS A 2 28.07 40.03 -46.42
N LYS A 3 27.05 40.33 -45.62
CA LYS A 3 27.06 40.08 -44.18
C LYS A 3 25.74 39.41 -43.78
N LEU A 4 25.83 38.08 -43.67
CA LEU A 4 24.82 37.22 -43.06
C LEU A 4 24.75 37.52 -41.56
N PHE A 5 23.59 37.94 -41.06
CA PHE A 5 23.27 37.89 -39.64
C PHE A 5 22.75 36.47 -39.34
N ALA A 6 23.57 35.65 -38.69
CA ALA A 6 23.16 34.35 -38.19
C ALA A 6 22.44 34.53 -36.84
N SER A 7 21.14 34.27 -36.82
CA SER A 7 20.34 34.17 -35.61
C SER A 7 20.73 32.89 -34.85
N LEU A 8 21.34 33.05 -33.67
CA LEU A 8 21.58 31.95 -32.73
C LEU A 8 20.39 31.89 -31.75
N LEU A 9 19.40 31.04 -32.04
CA LEU A 9 18.34 30.71 -31.09
C LEU A 9 18.93 29.80 -30.00
N LEU A 10 19.10 30.34 -28.79
CA LEU A 10 19.46 29.59 -27.60
C LEU A 10 18.23 28.78 -27.14
N LEU A 11 18.20 27.48 -27.42
CA LEU A 11 17.22 26.55 -26.85
C LEU A 11 17.57 26.31 -25.38
N LEU A 12 17.01 27.13 -24.48
CA LEU A 12 17.00 26.83 -23.04
C LEU A 12 16.05 25.66 -22.80
N SER A 13 16.60 24.46 -22.70
CA SER A 13 15.88 23.29 -22.19
C SER A 13 15.62 23.50 -20.69
N THR A 14 14.39 23.89 -20.34
CA THR A 14 13.95 23.91 -18.95
C THR A 14 13.82 22.47 -18.46
N HIS A 15 14.87 21.94 -17.83
CA HIS A 15 14.74 20.76 -17.00
C HIS A 15 13.83 21.13 -15.83
N VAL A 16 12.60 20.62 -15.86
CA VAL A 16 11.70 20.66 -14.70
C VAL A 16 12.33 19.78 -13.63
N ILE A 17 13.10 20.39 -12.73
CA ILE A 17 13.53 19.74 -11.48
C ILE A 17 12.27 19.64 -10.63
N SER A 18 11.69 18.45 -10.56
CA SER A 18 10.70 18.15 -9.54
C SER A 18 11.42 18.20 -8.19
N ALA A 19 10.91 19.01 -7.26
CA ALA A 19 11.48 19.11 -5.92
C ALA A 19 11.41 17.73 -5.24
N GLU A 20 12.50 17.33 -4.57
CA GLU A 20 12.54 16.07 -3.82
C GLU A 20 11.48 16.07 -2.70
N PRO A 21 10.89 14.91 -2.35
CA PRO A 21 9.96 14.80 -1.24
C PRO A 21 10.53 15.34 0.07
N GLN A 22 9.71 16.07 0.83
CA GLN A 22 10.10 16.70 2.09
C GLN A 22 9.25 16.19 3.26
N THR A 23 9.89 16.04 4.42
CA THR A 23 9.20 15.75 5.69
C THR A 23 8.21 16.87 6.03
N GLY A 24 7.03 16.53 6.54
CA GLY A 24 5.96 17.48 6.83
C GLY A 24 5.13 17.90 5.60
N GLN A 25 5.46 17.36 4.42
CA GLN A 25 4.72 17.59 3.17
C GLN A 25 4.32 16.27 2.52
N GLN A 26 5.26 15.60 1.84
CA GLN A 26 4.96 14.36 1.10
C GLN A 26 5.04 13.12 2.00
N PHE A 27 5.79 13.18 3.10
CA PHE A 27 5.88 12.09 4.07
C PHE A 27 6.19 12.63 5.47
N ASP A 28 6.00 11.79 6.48
CA ASP A 28 6.28 12.10 7.88
C ASP A 28 6.83 10.87 8.62
N ALA A 29 7.24 11.06 9.86
CA ALA A 29 7.45 9.94 10.77
C ALA A 29 6.11 9.31 11.18
N VAL A 30 6.10 7.99 11.41
CA VAL A 30 4.95 7.32 12.02
C VAL A 30 4.72 7.82 13.45
N ALA A 31 3.48 7.76 13.94
CA ALA A 31 3.15 8.18 15.30
C ALA A 31 3.87 7.34 16.38
N GLN A 32 4.10 6.06 16.12
CA GLN A 32 4.85 5.13 16.94
C GLN A 32 5.65 4.19 16.03
N ILE A 33 6.91 3.89 16.38
CA ILE A 33 7.73 2.95 15.62
C ILE A 33 7.03 1.59 15.53
N ILE A 34 6.84 1.11 14.30
CA ILE A 34 6.18 -0.15 14.01
C ILE A 34 7.27 -1.22 13.80
N PRO A 35 7.26 -2.33 14.56
CA PRO A 35 8.16 -3.45 14.28
C PRO A 35 7.92 -4.02 12.88
N THR A 36 9.00 -4.28 12.16
CA THR A 36 8.93 -4.90 10.81
C THR A 36 8.91 -6.42 10.92
N ASP A 37 8.19 -7.07 10.01
CA ASP A 37 8.13 -8.54 9.93
C ASP A 37 9.42 -9.10 9.27
N ALA A 38 10.13 -8.27 8.50
CA ALA A 38 11.40 -8.59 7.84
C ALA A 38 12.53 -7.63 8.26
N PRO A 39 13.11 -7.74 9.48
CA PRO A 39 14.07 -6.77 10.01
C PRO A 39 15.40 -6.69 9.23
N ALA A 40 15.73 -7.73 8.47
CA ALA A 40 16.90 -7.77 7.59
C ALA A 40 16.67 -7.03 6.25
N LYS A 41 15.44 -6.60 5.95
CA LYS A 41 15.04 -5.91 4.73
C LYS A 41 14.42 -4.56 5.05
N ILE A 42 14.25 -3.73 4.03
CA ILE A 42 13.44 -2.52 4.10
C ILE A 42 11.99 -2.94 3.85
N GLU A 43 11.17 -2.96 4.90
CA GLU A 43 9.75 -3.30 4.75
C GLU A 43 8.97 -2.10 4.21
N VAL A 44 8.11 -2.34 3.21
CA VAL A 44 7.10 -1.41 2.72
C VAL A 44 5.74 -2.02 2.93
N LEU A 45 4.88 -1.30 3.63
CA LEU A 45 3.56 -1.76 4.04
C LEU A 45 2.49 -0.84 3.46
N GLU A 46 1.57 -1.40 2.67
CA GLU A 46 0.37 -0.69 2.24
C GLU A 46 -0.78 -0.91 3.24
N ILE A 47 -1.30 0.18 3.79
CA ILE A 47 -2.60 0.20 4.46
C ILE A 47 -3.67 0.56 3.44
N PHE A 48 -4.62 -0.35 3.20
CA PHE A 48 -5.64 -0.19 2.17
C PHE A 48 -7.05 -0.58 2.66
N TRP A 49 -8.07 -0.28 1.88
CA TRP A 49 -9.42 -0.83 2.10
C TRP A 49 -10.10 -1.13 0.76
N TYR A 50 -10.72 -2.31 0.65
CA TYR A 50 -11.40 -2.74 -0.58
C TYR A 50 -12.56 -1.83 -1.01
N GLY A 51 -13.12 -1.03 -0.10
CA GLY A 51 -14.15 -0.04 -0.43
C GLY A 51 -13.62 1.33 -0.87
N CYS A 52 -12.30 1.55 -0.85
CA CYS A 52 -11.70 2.83 -1.21
C CYS A 52 -11.31 2.86 -2.71
N ILE A 53 -11.92 3.80 -3.45
CA ILE A 53 -11.65 3.96 -4.89
C ILE A 53 -10.19 4.30 -5.19
N HIS A 54 -9.53 5.06 -4.31
CA HIS A 54 -8.11 5.40 -4.48
C HIS A 54 -7.20 4.20 -4.27
N CYS A 55 -7.55 3.28 -3.35
CA CYS A 55 -6.84 2.00 -3.19
C CYS A 55 -6.99 1.15 -4.46
N TYR A 56 -8.21 1.05 -5.00
CA TYR A 56 -8.45 0.33 -6.26
C TYR A 56 -7.66 0.93 -7.44
N GLN A 57 -7.61 2.25 -7.55
CA GLN A 57 -6.81 2.93 -8.57
C GLN A 57 -5.30 2.75 -8.37
N MET A 58 -4.86 2.50 -7.13
CA MET A 58 -3.45 2.29 -6.78
C MET A 58 -2.97 0.89 -7.14
N GLU A 59 -3.87 -0.11 -7.22
CA GLU A 59 -3.51 -1.51 -7.44
C GLU A 59 -2.63 -1.73 -8.68
N LYS A 60 -2.98 -1.11 -9.82
CA LYS A 60 -2.21 -1.29 -11.06
C LYS A 60 -0.79 -0.74 -10.95
N PRO A 61 -0.56 0.56 -10.62
CA PRO A 61 0.80 1.08 -10.50
C PRO A 61 1.58 0.41 -9.35
N LEU A 62 0.93 0.13 -8.22
CA LEU A 62 1.59 -0.51 -7.08
C LEU A 62 2.03 -1.94 -7.40
N ASN A 63 1.18 -2.77 -8.02
CA ASN A 63 1.57 -4.12 -8.43
C ASN A 63 2.70 -4.11 -9.49
N ALA A 64 2.73 -3.12 -10.37
CA ALA A 64 3.83 -2.95 -11.33
C ALA A 64 5.15 -2.56 -10.64
N TRP A 65 5.07 -1.75 -9.59
CA TRP A 65 6.21 -1.35 -8.75
C TRP A 65 6.72 -2.53 -7.90
N VAL A 66 5.84 -3.26 -7.21
CA VAL A 66 6.18 -4.43 -6.38
C VAL A 66 6.97 -5.47 -7.17
N LYS A 67 6.60 -5.72 -8.44
CA LYS A 67 7.30 -6.67 -9.33
C LYS A 67 8.74 -6.28 -9.67
N LYS A 68 9.11 -5.01 -9.46
CA LYS A 68 10.44 -4.48 -9.76
C LYS A 68 11.30 -4.28 -8.51
N LEU A 69 10.78 -4.64 -7.33
CA LEU A 69 11.47 -4.41 -6.08
C LEU A 69 12.82 -5.15 -6.02
N PRO A 70 13.88 -4.50 -5.55
CA PRO A 70 15.15 -5.16 -5.29
C PRO A 70 15.04 -6.14 -4.11
N ALA A 71 15.98 -7.08 -4.03
CA ALA A 71 15.92 -8.19 -3.07
C ALA A 71 15.97 -7.75 -1.59
N ASP A 72 16.48 -6.54 -1.32
CA ASP A 72 16.58 -5.92 0.01
C ASP A 72 15.28 -5.25 0.46
N VAL A 73 14.25 -5.20 -0.39
CA VAL A 73 12.93 -4.65 -0.04
C VAL A 73 11.93 -5.79 0.13
N TYR A 74 11.07 -5.67 1.14
CA TYR A 74 9.95 -6.59 1.39
C TYR A 74 8.65 -5.81 1.36
N PHE A 75 7.69 -6.22 0.53
CA PHE A 75 6.39 -5.58 0.45
C PHE A 75 5.30 -6.44 1.08
N LYS A 76 4.37 -5.80 1.80
CA LYS A 76 3.17 -6.46 2.31
C LYS A 76 1.97 -5.50 2.33
N ARG A 77 0.77 -6.08 2.44
CA ARG A 77 -0.49 -5.35 2.58
C ARG A 77 -1.14 -5.63 3.91
N VAL A 78 -1.79 -4.61 4.47
CA VAL A 78 -2.59 -4.71 5.69
C VAL A 78 -3.89 -3.93 5.46
N PRO A 79 -5.07 -4.52 5.71
CA PRO A 79 -6.31 -3.77 5.66
C PRO A 79 -6.33 -2.69 6.76
N GLY A 80 -6.68 -1.47 6.40
CA GLY A 80 -6.94 -0.40 7.35
C GLY A 80 -8.20 -0.68 8.16
N LEU A 81 -8.14 -0.43 9.47
CA LEU A 81 -9.28 -0.63 10.37
C LEU A 81 -9.46 0.57 11.33
N PRO A 82 -9.82 1.75 10.79
CA PRO A 82 -10.09 2.94 11.61
C PRO A 82 -11.35 2.79 12.47
N ASN A 83 -12.33 1.99 12.01
CA ASN A 83 -13.57 1.71 12.72
C ASN A 83 -14.16 0.35 12.28
N ALA A 84 -15.20 -0.10 12.98
CA ALA A 84 -15.78 -1.42 12.81
C ALA A 84 -16.47 -1.65 11.44
N SER A 85 -16.92 -0.60 10.75
CA SER A 85 -17.64 -0.77 9.47
C SER A 85 -16.73 -1.26 8.34
N TRP A 86 -15.40 -1.14 8.49
CA TRP A 86 -14.42 -1.64 7.52
C TRP A 86 -14.02 -3.10 7.78
N ALA A 87 -14.40 -3.66 8.93
CA ALA A 87 -14.04 -5.02 9.34
C ALA A 87 -14.46 -6.12 8.36
N PRO A 88 -15.62 -6.08 7.68
CA PRO A 88 -16.01 -7.12 6.73
C PRO A 88 -14.96 -7.40 5.65
N MET A 89 -14.39 -6.34 5.06
CA MET A 89 -13.37 -6.44 4.03
C MET A 89 -11.98 -6.80 4.58
N ALA A 90 -11.68 -6.38 5.81
CA ALA A 90 -10.47 -6.83 6.50
C ALA A 90 -10.52 -8.33 6.81
N LYS A 91 -11.68 -8.85 7.26
CA LYS A 91 -11.90 -10.29 7.43
C LYS A 91 -11.77 -11.04 6.12
N ALA A 92 -12.36 -10.53 5.04
CA ALA A 92 -12.25 -11.15 3.72
C ALA A 92 -10.79 -11.25 3.27
N PHE A 93 -9.99 -10.19 3.46
CA PHE A 93 -8.55 -10.22 3.17
C PHE A 93 -7.85 -11.37 3.91
N TYR A 94 -7.95 -11.42 5.24
CA TYR A 94 -7.25 -12.43 6.05
C TYR A 94 -7.80 -13.84 5.86
N ALA A 95 -9.09 -14.00 5.60
CA ALA A 95 -9.68 -15.29 5.28
C ALA A 95 -9.14 -15.81 3.94
N MET A 96 -9.04 -14.95 2.92
CA MET A 96 -8.45 -15.33 1.63
C MET A 96 -6.96 -15.68 1.75
N GLU A 97 -6.20 -15.02 2.63
CA GLU A 97 -4.82 -15.40 2.94
C GLU A 97 -4.77 -16.79 3.60
N THR A 98 -5.62 -17.02 4.60
CA THR A 98 -5.72 -18.33 5.30
C THR A 98 -6.08 -19.47 4.35
N LEU A 99 -6.95 -19.19 3.38
CA LEU A 99 -7.39 -20.15 2.36
C LEU A 99 -6.40 -20.30 1.18
N GLY A 100 -5.33 -19.50 1.13
CA GLY A 100 -4.34 -19.54 0.05
C GLY A 100 -4.86 -19.06 -1.31
N VAL A 101 -5.96 -18.30 -1.34
CA VAL A 101 -6.59 -17.80 -2.58
C VAL A 101 -6.43 -16.29 -2.78
N HIS A 102 -5.75 -15.62 -1.84
CA HIS A 102 -5.58 -14.17 -1.81
C HIS A 102 -5.01 -13.61 -3.13
N GLU A 103 -3.89 -14.11 -3.63
CA GLU A 103 -3.22 -13.54 -4.81
C GLU A 103 -4.14 -13.52 -6.05
N LYS A 104 -4.98 -14.54 -6.22
CA LYS A 104 -5.94 -14.64 -7.31
C LYS A 104 -7.16 -13.75 -7.10
N LEU A 105 -7.68 -13.71 -5.87
CA LEU A 105 -8.98 -13.09 -5.59
C LEU A 105 -8.88 -11.61 -5.20
N HIS A 106 -7.75 -11.13 -4.72
CA HIS A 106 -7.52 -9.73 -4.34
C HIS A 106 -7.97 -8.73 -5.43
N PRO A 107 -7.47 -8.81 -6.69
CA PRO A 107 -7.90 -7.89 -7.72
C PRO A 107 -9.37 -8.08 -8.11
N LEU A 108 -9.88 -9.32 -8.08
CA LEU A 108 -11.27 -9.61 -8.42
C LEU A 108 -12.26 -9.06 -7.40
N LEU A 109 -11.88 -9.01 -6.12
CA LEU A 109 -12.70 -8.47 -5.05
C LEU A 109 -12.84 -6.95 -5.19
N PHE A 110 -11.73 -6.26 -5.47
CA PHE A 110 -11.76 -4.83 -5.82
C PHE A 110 -12.66 -4.55 -7.02
N GLU A 111 -12.54 -5.34 -8.09
CA GLU A 111 -13.37 -5.20 -9.30
C GLU A 111 -14.86 -5.42 -9.00
N ALA A 112 -15.19 -6.40 -8.16
CA ALA A 112 -16.56 -6.69 -7.75
C ALA A 112 -17.22 -5.50 -7.03
N ILE A 113 -16.43 -4.76 -6.24
CA ILE A 113 -16.89 -3.59 -5.48
C ILE A 113 -16.96 -2.35 -6.36
N HIS A 114 -15.87 -2.00 -7.06
CA HIS A 114 -15.76 -0.70 -7.72
C HIS A 114 -16.26 -0.67 -9.17
N LYS A 115 -16.03 -1.75 -9.94
CA LYS A 115 -16.40 -1.79 -11.36
C LYS A 115 -17.77 -2.42 -11.56
N GLN A 116 -17.96 -3.61 -10.99
CA GLN A 116 -19.21 -4.37 -11.15
C GLN A 116 -20.30 -3.87 -10.21
N LYS A 117 -19.93 -3.28 -9.06
CA LYS A 117 -20.85 -2.79 -8.03
C LYS A 117 -21.80 -3.88 -7.53
N THR A 118 -21.35 -5.13 -7.51
CA THR A 118 -22.14 -6.29 -7.08
C THR A 118 -21.96 -6.63 -5.60
N LEU A 119 -21.01 -5.97 -4.93
CA LEU A 119 -20.66 -6.26 -3.54
C LEU A 119 -20.57 -4.97 -2.72
N ASN A 120 -21.30 -4.93 -1.61
CA ASN A 120 -21.17 -3.89 -0.61
C ASN A 120 -19.98 -4.19 0.31
N PRO A 121 -18.96 -3.32 0.41
CA PRO A 121 -17.79 -3.55 1.26
C PRO A 121 -18.10 -3.55 2.77
N ALA A 122 -19.29 -3.13 3.20
CA ALA A 122 -19.72 -3.22 4.60
C ALA A 122 -20.54 -4.49 4.91
N ASP A 123 -20.78 -5.36 3.93
CA ASP A 123 -21.59 -6.57 4.10
C ASP A 123 -20.70 -7.83 4.21
N GLU A 124 -20.52 -8.31 5.43
CA GLU A 124 -19.73 -9.52 5.71
C GLU A 124 -20.34 -10.79 5.13
N LYS A 125 -21.67 -10.91 5.14
CA LYS A 125 -22.34 -12.09 4.58
C LYS A 125 -22.12 -12.13 3.08
N ALA A 126 -22.30 -11.00 2.39
CA ALA A 126 -22.03 -10.91 0.96
C ALA A 126 -20.55 -11.17 0.63
N ALA A 127 -19.62 -10.74 1.50
CA ALA A 127 -18.20 -11.05 1.34
C ALA A 127 -17.90 -12.56 1.40
N ILE A 128 -18.48 -13.26 2.38
CA ILE A 128 -18.35 -14.72 2.52
C ILE A 128 -18.90 -15.43 1.28
N GLU A 129 -20.12 -15.09 0.85
CA GLU A 129 -20.74 -15.67 -0.35
C GLU A 129 -19.91 -15.41 -1.61
N TRP A 130 -19.36 -14.21 -1.73
CA TRP A 130 -18.49 -13.86 -2.85
C TRP A 130 -17.22 -14.72 -2.85
N VAL A 131 -16.55 -14.89 -1.70
CA VAL A 131 -15.35 -15.73 -1.59
C VAL A 131 -15.66 -17.19 -1.90
N ILE A 132 -16.79 -17.74 -1.42
CA ILE A 132 -17.23 -19.10 -1.75
C ILE A 132 -17.34 -19.26 -3.28
N LYS A 133 -18.08 -18.36 -3.93
CA LYS A 133 -18.32 -18.44 -5.38
C LYS A 133 -17.04 -18.23 -6.20
N ALA A 134 -16.20 -17.26 -5.83
CA ALA A 134 -15.01 -16.89 -6.59
C ALA A 134 -13.86 -17.89 -6.40
N SER A 135 -13.75 -18.50 -5.21
CA SER A 135 -12.72 -19.51 -4.91
C SER A 135 -13.08 -20.91 -5.39
N GLY A 136 -14.37 -21.25 -5.41
CA GLY A 136 -14.85 -22.62 -5.65
C GLY A 136 -14.58 -23.58 -4.49
N LEU A 137 -14.21 -23.06 -3.32
CA LEU A 137 -13.98 -23.87 -2.11
C LEU A 137 -15.29 -24.25 -1.43
N ASP A 138 -15.23 -25.28 -0.59
CA ASP A 138 -16.34 -25.71 0.25
C ASP A 138 -16.80 -24.57 1.19
N ARG A 139 -18.13 -24.41 1.31
CA ARG A 139 -18.76 -23.37 2.13
C ARG A 139 -18.26 -23.42 3.57
N MET A 140 -18.25 -24.61 4.19
CA MET A 140 -17.87 -24.71 5.60
C MET A 140 -16.41 -24.30 5.80
N LYS A 141 -15.52 -24.66 4.87
CA LYS A 141 -14.11 -24.21 4.91
C LYS A 141 -13.99 -22.70 4.87
N VAL A 142 -14.72 -22.02 3.98
CA VAL A 142 -14.68 -20.55 3.89
C VAL A 142 -15.26 -19.92 5.16
N GLU A 143 -16.43 -20.36 5.61
CA GLU A 143 -17.06 -19.84 6.82
C GLU A 143 -16.19 -20.06 8.07
N GLN A 144 -15.49 -21.19 8.17
CA GLN A 144 -14.53 -21.45 9.24
C GLN A 144 -13.32 -20.51 9.19
N ALA A 145 -12.80 -20.22 8.00
CA ALA A 145 -11.70 -19.27 7.85
C ALA A 145 -12.09 -17.87 8.38
N PHE A 146 -13.28 -17.38 8.02
CA PHE A 146 -13.83 -16.10 8.50
C PHE A 146 -14.07 -16.06 10.02
N LYS A 147 -14.39 -17.20 10.63
CA LYS A 147 -14.66 -17.33 12.08
C LYS A 147 -13.43 -17.74 12.89
N SER A 148 -12.28 -17.98 12.26
CA SER A 148 -11.11 -18.52 12.94
C SER A 148 -10.55 -17.52 13.97
N PHE A 149 -9.97 -18.03 15.05
CA PHE A 149 -9.38 -17.21 16.10
C PHE A 149 -8.32 -16.23 15.56
N THR A 150 -7.56 -16.68 14.55
CA THR A 150 -6.52 -15.88 13.88
C THR A 150 -7.07 -14.60 13.26
N ILE A 151 -8.33 -14.59 12.77
CA ILE A 151 -8.95 -13.40 12.19
C ILE A 151 -9.05 -12.27 13.22
N ASN A 152 -9.56 -12.56 14.43
CA ASN A 152 -9.71 -11.52 15.45
C ASN A 152 -8.36 -10.94 15.87
N THR A 153 -7.34 -11.78 16.01
CA THR A 153 -5.97 -11.35 16.28
C THR A 153 -5.42 -10.46 15.16
N ASN A 154 -5.62 -10.85 13.90
CA ASN A 154 -5.18 -10.07 12.74
C ASN A 154 -5.90 -8.72 12.65
N LEU A 155 -7.21 -8.66 12.89
CA LEU A 155 -7.96 -7.41 12.93
C LEU A 155 -7.46 -6.48 14.05
N ASN A 156 -7.17 -7.01 15.23
CA ASN A 156 -6.62 -6.23 16.33
C ASN A 156 -5.23 -5.68 15.98
N ARG A 157 -4.36 -6.50 15.36
CA ARG A 157 -3.04 -6.05 14.87
C ARG A 157 -3.19 -4.96 13.81
N ALA A 158 -4.10 -5.14 12.85
CA ALA A 158 -4.38 -4.16 11.80
C ALA A 158 -4.85 -2.82 12.37
N ALA A 159 -5.77 -2.83 13.34
CA ALA A 159 -6.25 -1.62 14.00
C ALA A 159 -5.15 -0.92 14.81
N GLN A 160 -4.31 -1.69 15.52
CA GLN A 160 -3.16 -1.14 16.24
C GLN A 160 -2.15 -0.51 15.28
N LEU A 161 -1.84 -1.20 14.18
CA LEU A 161 -0.93 -0.72 13.14
C LEU A 161 -1.44 0.58 12.51
N PHE A 162 -2.74 0.64 12.18
CA PHE A 162 -3.36 1.86 11.67
C PHE A 162 -3.13 3.04 12.63
N ARG A 163 -3.40 2.86 13.93
CA ARG A 163 -3.16 3.91 14.94
C ARG A 163 -1.69 4.26 15.11
N ALA A 164 -0.81 3.25 15.21
CA ALA A 164 0.63 3.44 15.38
C ALA A 164 1.27 4.16 14.18
N SER A 165 0.73 3.94 12.97
CA SER A 165 1.24 4.61 11.77
C SER A 165 0.94 6.12 11.75
N GLY A 166 -0.09 6.58 12.47
CA GLY A 166 -0.61 7.95 12.33
C GLY A 166 -1.47 8.16 11.09
N ALA A 167 -1.81 7.09 10.34
CA ALA A 167 -2.68 7.17 9.18
C ALA A 167 -4.05 7.75 9.55
N THR A 168 -4.51 8.72 8.77
CA THR A 168 -5.87 9.29 8.86
C THR A 168 -6.81 8.74 7.79
N GLY A 169 -6.28 7.94 6.86
CA GLY A 169 -7.01 7.36 5.74
C GLY A 169 -6.19 6.36 4.95
N VAL A 170 -6.73 5.97 3.78
CA VAL A 170 -6.12 4.99 2.87
C VAL A 170 -6.22 5.49 1.41
N PRO A 171 -5.29 5.09 0.52
CA PRO A 171 -4.13 4.26 0.82
C PRO A 171 -3.03 5.05 1.53
N SER A 172 -2.39 4.41 2.50
CA SER A 172 -1.20 4.90 3.19
C SER A 172 -0.07 3.89 3.06
N LEU A 173 1.15 4.36 2.88
CA LEU A 173 2.34 3.53 2.72
C LEU A 173 3.31 3.80 3.88
N ILE A 174 3.76 2.74 4.53
CA ILE A 174 4.73 2.82 5.63
C ILE A 174 6.04 2.19 5.18
N VAL A 175 7.17 2.86 5.44
CA VAL A 175 8.51 2.41 5.08
C VAL A 175 9.37 2.21 6.33
N ASP A 176 9.98 1.03 6.44
CA ASP A 176 10.83 0.56 7.55
C ASP A 176 10.20 0.74 8.95
N GLY A 177 8.86 0.78 9.01
CA GLY A 177 8.10 1.02 10.24
C GLY A 177 8.37 2.39 10.88
N ARG A 178 8.93 3.34 10.13
CA ARG A 178 9.45 4.63 10.61
C ARG A 178 8.82 5.82 9.91
N TYR A 179 8.50 5.67 8.63
CA TYR A 179 8.01 6.75 7.79
C TYR A 179 6.65 6.39 7.20
N ILE A 180 5.80 7.39 7.01
CA ILE A 180 4.49 7.26 6.39
C ILE A 180 4.34 8.28 5.27
N THR A 181 3.76 7.84 4.15
CA THR A 181 3.20 8.70 3.11
C THR A 181 1.80 8.22 2.75
N SER A 182 1.06 9.01 1.97
CA SER A 182 -0.24 8.62 1.43
C SER A 182 -0.45 9.31 0.09
N SER A 183 -1.46 8.86 -0.65
CA SER A 183 -1.85 9.53 -1.89
C SER A 183 -2.20 10.99 -1.67
N THR A 184 -2.86 11.33 -0.56
CA THR A 184 -3.20 12.71 -0.23
C THR A 184 -1.96 13.55 0.08
N MET A 185 -1.02 13.03 0.87
CA MET A 185 0.22 13.75 1.23
C MET A 185 1.09 14.02 0.00
N SER A 186 1.22 13.01 -0.87
CA SER A 186 2.09 13.11 -2.05
C SER A 186 1.40 13.76 -3.26
N GLY A 187 0.09 13.99 -3.22
CA GLY A 187 -0.66 14.57 -4.34
C GLY A 187 -1.12 13.57 -5.42
N GLY A 188 -1.05 12.27 -5.13
CA GLY A 188 -1.52 11.21 -6.02
C GLY A 188 -0.95 9.82 -5.69
N ASN A 189 -1.52 8.77 -6.28
CA ASN A 189 -1.06 7.39 -6.08
C ASN A 189 0.35 7.16 -6.65
N GLU A 190 0.66 7.73 -7.82
CA GLU A 190 1.98 7.57 -8.44
C GLU A 190 3.03 8.37 -7.68
N GLU A 191 2.67 9.57 -7.23
CA GLU A 191 3.51 10.43 -6.41
C GLU A 191 3.83 9.76 -5.07
N ALA A 192 2.85 9.10 -4.43
CA ALA A 192 3.10 8.34 -3.20
C ALA A 192 4.10 7.20 -3.41
N ILE A 193 4.05 6.50 -4.54
CA ILE A 193 5.03 5.45 -4.88
C ILE A 193 6.43 6.06 -5.09
N LYS A 194 6.54 7.21 -5.77
CA LYS A 194 7.82 7.92 -5.92
C LYS A 194 8.38 8.38 -4.56
N THR A 195 7.52 8.85 -3.67
CA THR A 195 7.89 9.20 -2.29
C THR A 195 8.40 7.98 -1.52
N VAL A 196 7.79 6.80 -1.71
CA VAL A 196 8.28 5.55 -1.13
C VAL A 196 9.68 5.21 -1.64
N ASP A 197 9.95 5.30 -2.94
CA ASP A 197 11.29 5.04 -3.50
C ASP A 197 12.34 5.99 -2.89
N PHE A 198 12.01 7.27 -2.76
CA PHE A 198 12.87 8.23 -2.09
C PHE A 198 13.18 7.83 -0.64
N ILE A 199 12.17 7.41 0.13
CA ILE A 199 12.38 6.99 1.52
C ILE A 199 13.23 5.72 1.58
N ILE A 200 12.99 4.73 0.71
CA ILE A 200 13.77 3.49 0.64
C ILE A 200 15.25 3.81 0.42
N ASP A 201 15.56 4.69 -0.52
CA ASP A 201 16.95 5.05 -0.84
C ASP A 201 17.66 5.71 0.34
N ASN A 202 16.96 6.55 1.11
CA ASN A 202 17.51 7.15 2.33
C ASN A 202 17.70 6.12 3.45
N VAL A 203 16.71 5.27 3.70
CA VAL A 203 16.82 4.18 4.67
C VAL A 203 17.98 3.23 4.34
N ARG A 204 18.18 2.93 3.05
CA ARG A 204 19.29 2.09 2.59
C ARG A 204 20.64 2.71 2.92
N LYS A 205 20.82 4.01 2.68
CA LYS A 205 22.04 4.75 3.02
C LYS A 205 22.28 4.75 4.54
N ASP A 206 21.23 4.96 5.33
CA ASP A 206 21.33 4.96 6.80
C ASP A 206 21.75 3.60 7.35
N LYS A 207 21.16 2.50 6.85
CA LYS A 207 21.55 1.14 7.25
C LYS A 207 22.99 0.82 6.85
N ALA A 208 23.44 1.24 5.66
CA ALA A 208 24.82 1.06 5.22
C ALA A 208 25.81 1.84 6.10
N ALA A 209 25.50 3.10 6.43
CA ALA A 209 26.32 3.92 7.30
C ALA A 209 26.38 3.36 8.74
N ALA A 210 25.29 2.80 9.26
CA ALA A 210 25.26 2.15 10.56
C ALA A 210 26.12 0.87 10.59
N ALA A 211 26.12 0.10 9.50
CA ALA A 211 26.95 -1.10 9.36
C ALA A 211 28.45 -0.77 9.32
N MET A 212 28.85 0.34 8.70
CA MET A 212 30.25 0.78 8.65
C MET A 212 30.80 1.28 9.99
N LYS A 213 29.93 1.63 10.94
CA LYS A 213 30.31 2.11 12.28
C LYS A 213 30.46 0.98 13.31
N LYS A 214 30.12 -0.26 12.94
CA LYS A 214 30.09 -1.43 13.81
C LYS A 214 31.26 -2.34 13.52
#